data_AF-A0A6J0X6Y2-F1
#
_entry.id   AF-A0A6J0X6Y2-F1
#
_cell.length_a   1.000
_cell.length_b   1.000
_cell.length_c   1.000
_cell.angle_alpha   90.00
_cell.angle_beta   90.00
_cell.angle_gamma   90.00
#
_symmetry.space_group_name_H-M   'P 1'
#
loop_
_entity.id
_entity.type
_entity.pdbx_description
1 polymer ?
#
loop_
_entity_poly.entity_id
_entity_poly.type
_entity_poly.pdbx_seq_one_letter_code
_entity_poly.pdbx_strand_id
1 'polypeptide(L)'
;MSPKKAKKRAEGANSNVFSMFEQTQIQEFKEAFTIMDQNRDGFIDKNDLRDTFAALGRVNVKNEEIDEMLKEAPGPINFTVFLQMFGEKLKGADPEETILNAFKVFDPEGKGVLKADYVKEMLTTQAERFSKEEIDQMFAAFPPDVTGNLDYKNLVHIITHGEEKD
;
A
#
# COMPACT_ATOMS: atom_id res chain seq x y z
N MET A 1 -17.78 46.21 27.46
CA MET A 1 -17.06 44.98 27.88
C MET A 1 -17.27 43.94 26.79
N SER A 2 -16.24 43.61 26.02
CA SER A 2 -16.32 42.68 24.88
C SER A 2 -15.97 41.26 25.33
N PRO A 3 -16.70 40.21 24.91
CA PRO A 3 -16.34 38.83 25.24
C PRO A 3 -15.17 38.34 24.37
N LYS A 4 -14.14 37.79 25.01
CA LYS A 4 -12.98 37.16 24.38
C LYS A 4 -13.42 35.84 23.71
N LYS A 5 -13.23 35.71 22.40
CA LYS A 5 -13.35 34.42 21.68
C LYS A 5 -12.23 33.48 22.12
N ALA A 6 -12.59 32.31 22.64
CA ALA A 6 -11.67 31.22 22.90
C ALA A 6 -11.15 30.66 21.56
N LYS A 7 -9.81 30.63 21.41
CA LYS A 7 -9.12 30.01 20.27
C LYS A 7 -9.21 28.48 20.44
N LYS A 8 -10.03 27.82 19.63
CA LYS A 8 -10.04 26.35 19.52
C LYS A 8 -8.65 25.91 19.06
N ARG A 9 -7.95 25.16 19.90
CA ARG A 9 -6.73 24.42 19.52
C ARG A 9 -7.13 23.39 18.46
N ALA A 10 -6.38 23.34 17.36
CA ALA A 10 -6.43 22.24 16.41
C ALA A 10 -5.70 21.05 17.06
N GLU A 11 -6.45 20.18 17.74
CA GLU A 11 -5.97 18.89 18.21
C GLU A 11 -6.22 17.84 17.12
N GLY A 12 -5.15 17.14 16.72
CA GLY A 12 -5.26 15.69 16.50
C GLY A 12 -5.28 15.11 15.08
N ALA A 13 -4.93 15.83 14.01
CA ALA A 13 -4.81 15.19 12.69
C ALA A 13 -3.50 14.37 12.55
N ASN A 14 -2.41 14.82 13.16
CA ASN A 14 -1.09 14.20 12.99
C ASN A 14 -0.87 12.94 13.84
N SER A 15 -1.64 12.74 14.91
CA SER A 15 -1.41 11.62 15.86
C SER A 15 -1.90 10.26 15.36
N ASN A 16 -2.72 10.22 14.30
CA ASN A 16 -3.37 8.98 13.86
C ASN A 16 -2.62 8.25 12.74
N VAL A 17 -1.77 8.93 11.98
CA VAL A 17 -1.02 8.31 10.88
C VAL A 17 0.21 7.56 11.39
N PHE A 18 0.93 8.12 12.36
CA PHE A 18 2.10 7.45 12.96
C PHE A 18 1.72 6.20 13.75
N SER A 19 0.47 6.07 14.22
CA SER A 19 -0.01 4.85 14.88
C SER A 19 -0.38 3.73 13.89
N MET A 20 -0.42 3.99 12.59
CA MET A 20 -0.69 2.96 11.57
C MET A 20 0.54 2.12 11.23
N PHE A 21 1.72 2.56 11.66
CA PHE A 21 2.99 1.95 11.28
C PHE A 21 3.80 1.55 12.50
N GLU A 22 4.58 0.48 12.36
CA GLU A 22 5.59 0.12 13.35
C GLU A 22 6.74 1.13 13.36
N GLN A 23 7.47 1.23 14.48
CA GLN A 23 8.60 2.17 14.56
C GLN A 23 9.70 1.86 13.54
N THR A 24 9.89 0.58 13.21
CA THR A 24 10.82 0.11 12.17
C THR A 24 10.42 0.66 10.80
N GLN A 25 9.16 0.48 10.40
CA GLN A 25 8.62 1.02 9.16
C GLN A 25 8.73 2.55 9.10
N ILE A 26 8.44 3.25 10.21
CA ILE A 26 8.59 4.71 10.29
C ILE A 26 10.05 5.14 10.05
N GLN A 27 11.03 4.38 10.56
CA GLN A 27 12.44 4.66 10.26
C GLN A 27 12.78 4.43 8.80
N GLU A 28 12.32 3.32 8.21
CA GLU A 28 12.53 3.03 6.78
C GLU A 28 11.93 4.13 5.89
N PHE A 29 10.70 4.57 6.18
CA PHE A 29 10.08 5.70 5.48
C PHE A 29 10.87 6.99 5.66
N LYS A 30 11.47 7.22 6.82
CA LYS A 30 12.28 8.41 7.08
C LYS A 30 13.59 8.39 6.30
N GLU A 31 14.23 7.23 6.21
CA GLU A 31 15.42 7.03 5.39
C GLU A 31 15.10 7.24 3.90
N ALA A 32 14.02 6.62 3.41
CA ALA A 32 13.54 6.82 2.05
C ALA A 32 13.22 8.30 1.77
N PHE A 33 12.51 8.99 2.67
CA PHE A 33 12.21 10.41 2.53
C PHE A 33 13.49 11.26 2.45
N THR A 34 14.50 10.93 3.26
CA THR A 34 15.79 11.64 3.25
C THR A 34 16.58 11.40 1.95
N ILE A 35 16.41 10.24 1.32
CA ILE A 35 16.98 9.96 0.00
C ILE A 35 16.23 10.73 -1.09
N MET A 36 14.92 10.94 -0.95
CA MET A 36 14.12 11.68 -1.93
C MET A 36 14.33 13.20 -1.82
N ASP A 37 14.32 13.75 -0.60
CA ASP A 37 14.52 15.17 -0.30
C ASP A 37 16.00 15.56 -0.47
N GLN A 38 16.43 15.70 -1.72
CA GLN A 38 17.83 15.97 -2.10
C GLN A 38 18.28 17.34 -1.60
N ASN A 39 17.38 18.32 -1.64
CA ASN A 39 17.67 19.70 -1.23
C ASN A 39 17.60 19.89 0.30
N ARG A 40 17.02 18.92 1.04
CA ARG A 40 16.86 18.88 2.50
C ARG A 40 16.03 20.02 3.07
N ASP A 41 15.04 20.49 2.32
CA ASP A 41 14.11 21.53 2.76
C ASP A 41 12.91 20.97 3.58
N GLY A 42 12.81 19.64 3.66
CA GLY A 42 11.76 18.92 4.38
C GLY A 42 10.49 18.69 3.56
N PHE A 43 10.51 18.99 2.27
CA PHE A 43 9.43 18.78 1.32
C PHE A 43 9.95 18.06 0.07
N ILE A 44 9.13 17.20 -0.51
CA ILE A 44 9.43 16.58 -1.81
C ILE A 44 8.78 17.43 -2.90
N ASP A 45 9.62 18.00 -3.77
CA ASP A 45 9.19 18.78 -4.92
C ASP A 45 9.42 18.04 -6.27
N LYS A 46 9.14 18.75 -7.36
CA LYS A 46 9.28 18.21 -8.73
C LYS A 46 10.71 17.84 -9.08
N ASN A 47 11.69 18.60 -8.60
CA ASN A 47 13.10 18.34 -8.85
C ASN A 47 13.56 17.15 -8.03
N ASP A 48 13.16 17.06 -6.75
CA ASP A 48 13.45 15.92 -5.89
C ASP A 48 12.96 14.60 -6.51
N LEU A 49 11.74 14.57 -7.05
CA LEU A 49 11.21 13.40 -7.76
C LEU A 49 12.01 13.07 -9.03
N ARG A 50 12.40 14.08 -9.83
CA ARG A 50 13.24 13.85 -11.01
C ARG A 50 14.58 13.24 -10.64
N ASP A 51 15.23 13.79 -9.63
CA ASP A 51 16.54 13.34 -9.18
C ASP A 51 16.46 11.94 -8.58
N THR A 52 15.38 11.65 -7.83
CA THR A 52 15.08 10.31 -7.32
C THR A 52 14.92 9.31 -8.47
N PHE A 53 14.12 9.63 -9.50
CA PHE A 53 13.95 8.74 -10.65
C PHE A 53 15.25 8.55 -11.44
N ALA A 54 16.04 9.60 -11.60
CA ALA A 54 17.35 9.52 -12.23
C ALA A 54 18.29 8.59 -11.45
N ALA A 55 18.31 8.68 -10.11
CA ALA A 55 19.08 7.79 -9.24
C ALA A 55 18.65 6.32 -9.35
N LEU A 56 17.37 6.06 -9.64
CA LEU A 56 16.82 4.72 -9.91
C LEU A 56 17.01 4.26 -11.36
N GLY A 57 17.74 5.01 -12.20
CA GLY A 57 18.02 4.67 -13.60
C GLY A 57 16.90 5.05 -14.58
N ARG A 58 15.82 5.68 -14.10
CA ARG A 58 14.72 6.23 -14.93
C ARG A 58 14.98 7.70 -15.25
N VAL A 59 15.87 7.95 -16.20
CA VAL A 59 16.27 9.33 -16.58
C VAL A 59 15.28 10.07 -17.48
N ASN A 60 14.30 9.38 -18.07
CA ASN A 60 13.37 9.95 -19.06
C ASN A 60 11.91 10.01 -18.55
N VAL A 61 11.70 10.30 -17.27
CA VAL A 61 10.34 10.49 -16.73
C VAL A 61 9.77 11.80 -17.26
N LYS A 62 8.54 11.73 -17.81
CA LYS A 62 7.87 12.89 -18.39
C LYS A 62 7.43 13.85 -17.30
N ASN A 63 7.39 15.14 -17.64
CA ASN A 63 6.93 16.17 -16.71
C ASN A 63 5.48 15.96 -16.30
N GLU A 64 4.63 15.49 -17.22
CA GLU A 64 3.23 15.21 -16.92
C GLU A 64 3.07 14.11 -15.86
N GLU A 65 3.88 13.04 -15.93
CA GLU A 65 3.86 11.92 -14.97
C GLU A 65 4.25 12.40 -13.56
N ILE A 66 5.29 13.24 -13.45
CA ILE A 66 5.70 13.82 -12.15
C ILE A 66 4.64 14.78 -11.61
N ASP A 67 4.03 15.59 -12.48
CA ASP A 67 2.95 16.50 -12.08
C ASP A 67 1.69 15.72 -11.64
N GLU A 68 1.41 14.57 -12.23
CA GLU A 68 0.35 13.65 -11.80
C GLU A 68 0.64 13.07 -10.42
N MET A 69 1.88 12.59 -10.17
CA MET A 69 2.28 12.09 -8.85
C MET A 69 2.15 13.15 -7.76
N LEU A 70 2.57 14.39 -8.02
CA LEU A 70 2.45 15.49 -7.07
C LEU A 70 1.00 15.87 -6.78
N LYS A 71 0.08 15.66 -7.73
CA LYS A 71 -1.36 15.91 -7.55
C LYS A 71 -2.06 14.85 -6.71
N GLU A 72 -1.49 13.66 -6.54
CA GLU A 72 -2.02 12.67 -5.60
C GLU A 72 -1.94 13.15 -4.15
N ALA A 73 -0.98 14.05 -3.86
CA ALA A 73 -0.83 14.60 -2.53
C ALA A 73 -1.93 15.65 -2.21
N PRO A 74 -2.51 15.62 -1.00
CA PRO A 74 -3.51 16.61 -0.58
C PRO A 74 -2.93 18.02 -0.35
N GLY A 75 -1.62 18.19 -0.48
CA GLY A 75 -0.89 19.43 -0.26
C GLY A 75 0.63 19.21 -0.38
N PRO A 76 1.46 20.18 0.06
CA PRO A 76 2.91 20.04 0.04
C PRO A 76 3.39 18.78 0.76
N ILE A 77 4.22 17.98 0.09
CA ILE A 77 4.65 16.67 0.57
C ILE A 77 5.77 16.81 1.59
N ASN A 78 5.42 17.09 2.84
CA ASN A 78 6.35 16.90 3.97
C ASN A 78 6.31 15.44 4.46
N PHE A 79 7.20 15.08 5.38
CA PHE A 79 7.27 13.71 5.90
C PHE A 79 5.94 13.18 6.48
N THR A 80 5.14 14.03 7.12
CA THR A 80 3.82 13.62 7.65
C THR A 80 2.83 13.31 6.53
N VAL A 81 2.79 14.14 5.48
CA VAL A 81 1.93 13.91 4.30
C VAL A 81 2.41 12.69 3.52
N PHE A 82 3.73 12.49 3.42
CA PHE A 82 4.34 11.29 2.85
C PHE A 82 3.84 10.03 3.56
N LEU A 83 3.96 9.95 4.89
CA LEU A 83 3.42 8.85 5.68
C LEU A 83 1.90 8.70 5.52
N GLN A 84 1.16 9.79 5.38
CA GLN A 84 -0.29 9.72 5.16
C GLN A 84 -0.63 9.11 3.80
N MET A 85 0.09 9.48 2.73
CA MET A 85 -0.12 8.89 1.41
C MET A 85 0.17 7.39 1.41
N PHE A 86 1.27 6.96 2.04
CA PHE A 86 1.54 5.53 2.24
C PHE A 86 0.51 4.87 3.15
N GLY A 87 0.10 5.55 4.22
CA GLY A 87 -0.86 5.05 5.18
C GLY A 87 -2.21 4.82 4.55
N GLU A 88 -2.67 5.73 3.69
CA GLU A 88 -3.93 5.61 2.93
C GLU A 88 -3.87 4.52 1.86
N LYS A 89 -2.75 4.36 1.15
CA LYS A 89 -2.58 3.25 0.18
C LYS A 89 -2.47 1.88 0.86
N LEU A 90 -1.92 1.83 2.06
CA LEU A 90 -1.83 0.60 2.88
C LEU A 90 -3.06 0.40 3.78
N LYS A 91 -3.95 1.39 3.88
CA LYS A 91 -5.14 1.34 4.73
C LYS A 91 -6.12 0.31 4.19
N GLY A 92 -6.26 -0.78 4.93
CA GLY A 92 -7.20 -1.87 4.60
C GLY A 92 -6.51 -3.14 4.12
N ALA A 93 -5.18 -3.15 3.93
CA ALA A 93 -4.43 -4.38 3.76
C ALA A 93 -4.00 -4.89 5.14
N ASP A 94 -4.43 -6.11 5.49
CA ASP A 94 -3.90 -6.82 6.65
C ASP A 94 -2.42 -7.17 6.41
N PRO A 95 -1.58 -7.27 7.47
CA PRO A 95 -0.21 -7.74 7.33
C PRO A 95 -0.15 -9.08 6.59
N GLU A 96 0.90 -9.30 5.78
CA GLU A 96 1.09 -10.56 5.03
C GLU A 96 0.92 -11.78 5.93
N GLU A 97 1.51 -11.77 7.13
CA GLU A 97 1.39 -12.85 8.09
C GLU A 97 -0.08 -13.12 8.50
N THR A 98 -0.86 -12.07 8.71
CA THR A 98 -2.28 -12.17 9.07
C THR A 98 -3.07 -12.81 7.93
N ILE A 99 -2.86 -12.36 6.69
CA ILE A 99 -3.54 -12.92 5.52
C ILE A 99 -3.11 -14.37 5.27
N LEU A 100 -1.82 -14.68 5.37
CA LEU A 100 -1.30 -16.05 5.28
C LEU A 100 -1.90 -16.97 6.33
N ASN A 101 -2.01 -16.50 7.57
CA ASN A 101 -2.59 -17.26 8.67
C ASN A 101 -4.09 -17.51 8.46
N ALA A 102 -4.82 -16.58 7.84
CA ALA A 102 -6.21 -16.80 7.44
C ALA A 102 -6.34 -17.94 6.42
N PHE A 103 -5.45 -18.01 5.41
CA PHE A 103 -5.44 -19.12 4.45
C PHE A 103 -5.03 -20.46 5.07
N LYS A 104 -4.09 -20.47 6.04
CA LYS A 104 -3.67 -21.70 6.74
C LYS A 104 -4.81 -22.41 7.47
N VAL A 105 -5.86 -21.70 7.88
CA VAL A 105 -7.06 -22.33 8.48
C VAL A 105 -7.71 -23.32 7.51
N PHE A 106 -7.57 -23.08 6.20
CA PHE A 106 -8.13 -23.91 5.13
C PHE A 106 -7.16 -24.95 4.57
N ASP A 107 -5.88 -24.87 4.95
CA ASP A 107 -4.83 -25.83 4.58
C ASP A 107 -4.23 -26.47 5.84
N PRO A 108 -4.98 -27.35 6.54
CA PRO A 108 -4.51 -27.98 7.78
C PRO A 108 -3.28 -28.89 7.55
N GLU A 109 -3.06 -29.32 6.31
CA GLU A 109 -1.90 -30.13 5.93
C GLU A 109 -0.67 -29.29 5.59
N GLY A 110 -0.79 -27.96 5.50
CA GLY A 110 0.30 -27.03 5.27
C GLY A 110 0.97 -27.17 3.89
N LYS A 111 0.22 -27.62 2.89
CA LYS A 111 0.68 -27.80 1.50
C LYS A 111 1.13 -26.50 0.85
N GLY A 112 0.62 -25.35 1.30
CA GLY A 112 0.88 -24.04 0.69
C GLY A 112 0.06 -23.77 -0.57
N VAL A 113 -0.87 -24.67 -0.92
CA VAL A 113 -1.73 -24.55 -2.09
C VAL A 113 -3.16 -24.97 -1.75
N LEU A 114 -4.14 -24.33 -2.38
CA LEU A 114 -5.57 -24.64 -2.23
C LEU A 114 -6.20 -24.88 -3.59
N LYS A 115 -7.29 -25.65 -3.66
CA LYS A 115 -8.03 -25.80 -4.93
C LYS A 115 -8.68 -24.48 -5.31
N ALA A 116 -8.48 -24.03 -6.55
CA ALA A 116 -9.01 -22.74 -7.03
C ALA A 116 -10.53 -22.66 -6.92
N ASP A 117 -11.23 -23.75 -7.25
CA ASP A 117 -12.69 -23.86 -7.11
C ASP A 117 -13.15 -23.70 -5.65
N TYR A 118 -12.37 -24.24 -4.71
CA TYR A 118 -12.67 -24.11 -3.28
C TYR A 118 -12.50 -22.68 -2.78
N VAL A 119 -11.43 -21.99 -3.22
CA VAL A 119 -11.22 -20.57 -2.91
C VAL A 119 -12.33 -19.70 -3.53
N LYS A 120 -12.74 -19.99 -4.77
CA LYS A 120 -13.85 -19.32 -5.46
C LYS A 120 -15.16 -19.47 -4.71
N GLU A 121 -15.50 -20.70 -4.29
CA GLU A 121 -16.71 -20.96 -3.51
C GLU A 121 -16.68 -20.19 -2.18
N MET A 122 -15.54 -20.19 -1.48
CA MET A 122 -15.38 -19.49 -0.21
C MET A 122 -15.61 -17.97 -0.36
N LEU A 123 -14.95 -17.33 -1.33
CA LEU A 123 -15.01 -15.88 -1.55
C LEU A 123 -16.38 -15.40 -2.07
N THR A 124 -17.19 -16.30 -2.65
CA THR A 124 -18.52 -15.97 -3.17
C THR A 124 -19.66 -16.36 -2.22
N THR A 125 -19.39 -17.17 -1.19
CA THR A 125 -20.42 -17.65 -0.25
C THR A 125 -20.30 -17.06 1.15
N GLN A 126 -19.08 -16.81 1.63
CA GLN A 126 -18.78 -16.37 3.00
C GLN A 126 -18.57 -14.85 3.08
N ALA A 127 -18.92 -14.25 4.23
CA ALA A 127 -18.68 -12.85 4.56
C ALA A 127 -19.17 -11.84 3.50
N GLU A 128 -18.34 -10.84 3.17
CA GLU A 128 -18.56 -9.95 2.04
C GLU A 128 -18.22 -10.68 0.75
N ARG A 129 -19.26 -10.90 -0.07
CA ARG A 129 -19.16 -11.76 -1.24
C ARG A 129 -18.58 -10.99 -2.39
N PHE A 130 -17.50 -11.54 -2.94
CA PHE A 130 -16.96 -11.08 -4.21
C PHE A 130 -17.97 -11.36 -5.33
N SER A 131 -18.09 -10.40 -6.24
CA SER A 131 -18.78 -10.57 -7.50
C SER A 131 -18.03 -11.55 -8.40
N LYS A 132 -18.73 -12.09 -9.39
CA LYS A 132 -18.11 -13.01 -10.34
C LYS A 132 -17.00 -12.31 -11.13
N GLU A 133 -17.22 -11.04 -11.47
CA GLU A 133 -16.25 -10.21 -12.17
C GLU A 133 -14.96 -10.04 -11.35
N GLU A 134 -15.05 -9.80 -10.05
CA GLU A 134 -13.87 -9.66 -9.18
C GLU A 134 -13.08 -10.97 -9.06
N ILE A 135 -13.77 -12.12 -8.96
CA ILE A 135 -13.10 -13.43 -8.93
C ILE A 135 -12.42 -13.73 -10.26
N ASP A 136 -13.09 -13.45 -11.38
CA ASP A 136 -12.54 -13.70 -12.70
C ASP A 136 -11.33 -12.78 -12.96
N GLN A 137 -11.35 -11.52 -12.46
CA GLN A 137 -10.19 -10.63 -12.47
C GLN A 137 -9.04 -11.15 -11.59
N MET A 138 -9.34 -11.65 -10.39
CA MET A 138 -8.36 -12.23 -9.49
C MET A 138 -7.62 -13.41 -10.15
N PHE A 139 -8.35 -14.35 -10.76
CA PHE A 139 -7.73 -15.49 -11.45
C PHE A 139 -7.11 -15.15 -12.81
N ALA A 140 -7.51 -14.04 -13.44
CA ALA A 140 -6.83 -13.55 -14.63
C ALA A 140 -5.44 -12.98 -14.29
N ALA A 141 -5.33 -12.25 -13.17
CA ALA A 141 -4.06 -11.75 -12.65
C ALA A 141 -3.21 -12.88 -12.06
N PHE A 142 -3.86 -13.82 -11.36
CA PHE A 142 -3.19 -14.92 -10.68
C PHE A 142 -3.82 -16.28 -11.03
N PRO A 143 -3.44 -16.85 -12.19
CA PRO A 143 -4.03 -18.10 -12.67
C PRO A 143 -3.59 -19.29 -11.80
N PRO A 144 -4.50 -20.25 -11.54
CA PRO A 144 -4.11 -21.50 -10.88
C PRO A 144 -3.20 -22.34 -11.77
N ASP A 145 -2.47 -23.26 -11.15
CA ASP A 145 -1.60 -24.20 -11.82
C ASP A 145 -2.37 -25.15 -12.77
N VAL A 146 -1.63 -25.93 -13.57
CA VAL A 146 -2.19 -26.88 -14.54
C VAL A 146 -3.07 -27.97 -13.91
N THR A 147 -3.01 -28.14 -12.60
CA THR A 147 -3.82 -29.10 -11.82
C THR A 147 -4.97 -28.44 -11.05
N GLY A 148 -5.17 -27.14 -11.26
CA GLY A 148 -6.22 -26.33 -10.64
C GLY A 148 -5.94 -25.93 -9.20
N ASN A 149 -4.67 -25.88 -8.76
CA ASN A 149 -4.32 -25.34 -7.44
C ASN A 149 -3.87 -23.89 -7.53
N LEU A 150 -4.23 -23.13 -6.50
CA LEU A 150 -3.84 -21.76 -6.25
C LEU A 150 -2.72 -21.75 -5.20
N ASP A 151 -1.56 -21.19 -5.54
CA ASP A 151 -0.53 -20.89 -4.56
C ASP A 151 -0.91 -19.64 -3.78
N TYR A 152 -1.55 -19.84 -2.63
CA TYR A 152 -2.01 -18.72 -1.81
C TYR A 152 -0.84 -17.97 -1.17
N LYS A 153 0.34 -18.57 -1.00
CA LYS A 153 1.50 -17.86 -0.44
C LYS A 153 1.97 -16.79 -1.40
N ASN A 154 2.12 -17.16 -2.67
CA ASN A 154 2.49 -16.23 -3.71
C ASN A 154 1.40 -15.15 -3.93
N LEU A 155 0.13 -15.54 -3.90
CA LEU A 155 -0.99 -14.60 -3.95
C LEU A 155 -0.89 -13.53 -2.84
N VAL A 156 -0.67 -13.94 -1.58
CA VAL A 156 -0.56 -12.99 -0.46
C VAL A 156 0.65 -12.07 -0.64
N HIS A 157 1.78 -12.62 -1.09
CA HIS A 157 2.98 -11.83 -1.36
C HIS A 157 2.70 -10.72 -2.38
N ILE A 158 2.04 -11.06 -3.50
CA ILE A 158 1.67 -10.09 -4.54
C ILE A 158 0.67 -9.05 -4.01
N ILE A 159 -0.33 -9.44 -3.22
CA ILE A 159 -1.31 -8.51 -2.64
C ILE A 159 -0.64 -7.50 -1.69
N THR A 160 0.44 -7.90 -1.03
CA THR A 160 1.11 -7.07 0.00
C THR A 160 2.31 -6.29 -0.52
N HIS A 161 2.97 -6.76 -1.59
CA HIS A 161 4.18 -6.16 -2.15
C HIS A 161 4.00 -5.64 -3.59
N GLY A 162 2.90 -5.98 -4.26
CA GLY A 162 2.64 -5.68 -5.67
C GLY A 162 3.17 -6.75 -6.62
N GLU A 163 2.81 -6.66 -7.91
CA GLU A 163 3.38 -7.53 -8.95
C GLU A 163 4.83 -7.11 -9.25
N GLU A 164 5.79 -8.01 -9.05
CA GLU A 164 7.12 -7.87 -9.66
C GLU A 164 6.96 -8.06 -11.17
N LYS A 165 6.91 -6.95 -11.91
CA LYS A 165 7.03 -6.99 -13.36
C LYS A 165 8.50 -7.17 -13.71
N ASP A 166 8.89 -8.43 -13.97
CA ASP A 166 10.08 -8.76 -14.77
C ASP A 166 10.01 -8.10 -16.17
#